data_AF-A0A969RDQ9-F1
#
_entry.id   AF-A0A969RDQ9-F1
#
_cell.length_a   1.000
_cell.length_b   1.000
_cell.length_c   1.000
_cell.angle_alpha   90.00
_cell.angle_beta   90.00
_cell.angle_gamma   90.00
#
_symmetry.space_group_name_H-M   'P 1'
#
loop_
_entity.id
_entity.type
_entity.pdbx_description
1 polymer ?
#
loop_
_entity_poly.entity_id
_entity_poly.type
_entity_poly.pdbx_seq_one_letter_code
_entity_poly.pdbx_strand_id
1 'polypeptide(L)'
;MSQTTLNLVAITIFSLVMVSLLGPLLHISPVVPAIAVFGILSFATLDTLSWQGQAGTLLVDWFNQFSPRHRARVIRHEAGHFLAAHLLDIPVTGYTLSAWDAFRQGQPGLGGVSFGAEEFNAALERGVLSTQILDRYCTVLMAGIAAETLLGDNAEGGVDDRQTFRLLWAQFKRPAMEGEQKERWALFQAKTLIKTHESAYAALVAAMEQGASVERCREAIESHLKSHT
;
A
#
# COMPACT_ATOMS: atom_id res chain seq x y z
N MET A 1 -12.48 5.21 -11.81
CA MET A 1 -11.56 4.25 -12.48
C MET A 1 -10.17 4.85 -12.44
N SER A 2 -9.16 4.09 -12.01
CA SER A 2 -7.77 4.59 -12.03
C SER A 2 -7.31 4.79 -13.47
N GLN A 3 -6.35 5.68 -13.68
CA GLN A 3 -5.78 5.95 -15.01
C GLN A 3 -5.16 4.69 -15.63
N THR A 4 -4.71 3.76 -14.80
CA THR A 4 -4.15 2.47 -15.22
C THR A 4 -5.22 1.48 -15.65
N THR A 5 -6.39 1.42 -14.99
CA THR A 5 -7.54 0.67 -15.50
C THR A 5 -7.96 1.20 -16.88
N LEU A 6 -8.01 2.52 -17.06
CA LEU A 6 -8.38 3.13 -18.33
C LEU A 6 -7.37 2.78 -19.44
N ASN A 7 -6.07 2.86 -19.15
CA ASN A 7 -5.01 2.50 -20.09
C ASN A 7 -5.05 1.02 -20.46
N LEU A 8 -5.28 0.13 -19.48
CA LEU A 8 -5.36 -1.31 -19.72
C LEU A 8 -6.55 -1.65 -20.62
N VAL A 9 -7.71 -1.05 -20.36
CA VAL A 9 -8.91 -1.20 -21.20
C VAL A 9 -8.65 -0.67 -22.60
N ALA A 10 -8.02 0.50 -22.73
CA ALA A 10 -7.69 1.08 -24.03
C ALA A 10 -6.72 0.20 -24.83
N ILE A 11 -5.64 -0.31 -24.22
CA ILE A 11 -4.69 -1.23 -24.84
C ILE A 11 -5.38 -2.52 -25.27
N THR A 12 -6.26 -3.07 -24.44
CA THR A 12 -7.01 -4.30 -24.73
C THR A 12 -7.93 -4.10 -25.93
N ILE A 13 -8.74 -3.05 -25.92
CA ILE A 13 -9.65 -2.72 -27.03
C ILE A 13 -8.84 -2.45 -28.31
N PHE A 14 -7.79 -1.64 -28.23
CA PHE A 14 -6.93 -1.34 -29.37
C PHE A 14 -6.30 -2.60 -29.96
N SER A 15 -5.78 -3.50 -29.12
CA SER A 15 -5.18 -4.76 -29.55
C SER A 15 -6.20 -5.70 -30.20
N LEU A 16 -7.40 -5.80 -29.64
CA LEU A 16 -8.49 -6.59 -30.22
C LEU A 16 -8.92 -6.04 -31.58
N VAL A 17 -9.03 -4.72 -31.71
CA VAL A 17 -9.35 -4.05 -32.97
C VAL A 17 -8.24 -4.24 -34.00
N MET A 18 -6.96 -4.07 -33.60
CA MET A 18 -5.81 -4.28 -34.47
C MET A 18 -5.70 -5.74 -34.95
N VAL A 19 -5.88 -6.72 -34.07
CA VAL A 19 -5.88 -8.14 -34.44
C VAL A 19 -7.07 -8.48 -35.34
N SER A 20 -8.23 -7.86 -35.14
CA SER A 20 -9.40 -8.08 -36.00
C SER A 20 -9.24 -7.47 -37.39
N LEU A 21 -8.60 -6.30 -37.49
CA LEU A 21 -8.39 -5.59 -38.76
C LEU A 21 -7.19 -6.11 -39.54
N LEU A 22 -6.05 -6.31 -38.88
CA LEU A 22 -4.77 -6.67 -39.50
C LEU A 22 -4.47 -8.16 -39.41
N GLY A 23 -5.11 -8.90 -38.50
CA GLY A 23 -4.91 -10.34 -38.35
C GLY A 23 -5.16 -11.13 -39.64
N PRO A 24 -6.23 -10.87 -40.41
CA PRO A 24 -6.44 -11.55 -41.69
C PRO A 24 -5.29 -11.36 -42.70
N LEU A 25 -4.62 -10.20 -42.68
CA LEU A 25 -3.44 -9.94 -43.53
C LEU A 25 -2.22 -10.79 -43.13
N LEU A 26 -2.19 -11.24 -41.86
CA LEU A 26 -1.17 -12.11 -41.29
C LEU A 26 -1.61 -13.58 -41.23
N HIS A 27 -2.69 -13.96 -41.94
CA HIS A 27 -3.32 -15.30 -41.88
C HIS A 27 -3.81 -15.72 -40.48
N ILE A 28 -4.05 -14.76 -39.58
CA ILE A 28 -4.66 -15.02 -38.28
C ILE A 28 -6.17 -15.12 -38.48
N SER A 29 -6.75 -16.24 -38.02
CA SER A 29 -8.19 -16.49 -38.14
C SER A 29 -9.01 -15.46 -37.32
N PRO A 30 -10.13 -14.94 -37.86
CA PRO A 30 -11.07 -14.09 -37.12
C PRO A 30 -11.66 -14.75 -35.86
N VAL A 31 -11.56 -16.08 -35.76
CA VAL A 31 -11.96 -16.84 -34.57
C VAL A 31 -11.08 -16.50 -33.36
N VAL A 32 -9.81 -16.15 -33.58
CA VAL A 32 -8.85 -15.83 -32.51
C VAL A 32 -9.28 -14.62 -31.66
N PRO A 33 -9.56 -13.43 -32.23
CA PRO A 33 -10.07 -12.31 -31.43
C PRO A 33 -11.45 -12.61 -30.83
N ALA A 34 -12.30 -13.39 -31.50
CA ALA A 34 -13.61 -13.77 -30.96
C ALA A 34 -13.50 -14.63 -29.68
N ILE A 35 -12.61 -15.63 -29.68
CA ILE A 35 -12.31 -16.44 -28.49
C ILE A 35 -11.71 -15.57 -27.39
N ALA A 36 -10.82 -14.64 -27.73
CA ALA A 36 -10.22 -13.74 -26.75
C ALA A 36 -11.26 -12.86 -26.05
N VAL A 37 -12.19 -12.24 -26.80
CA VAL A 37 -13.28 -11.45 -26.22
C VAL A 37 -14.17 -12.31 -25.32
N PHE A 38 -14.56 -13.49 -25.80
CA PHE A 38 -15.38 -14.41 -25.03
C PHE A 38 -14.69 -14.83 -23.72
N GLY A 39 -13.39 -15.11 -23.76
CA GLY A 39 -12.58 -15.43 -22.58
C GLY A 39 -12.52 -14.28 -21.58
N ILE A 40 -12.25 -13.05 -22.04
CA ILE A 40 -12.19 -11.86 -21.19
C ILE A 40 -13.54 -11.60 -20.51
N LEU A 41 -14.65 -11.68 -21.25
CA LEU A 41 -15.99 -11.48 -20.70
C LEU A 41 -16.37 -12.58 -19.72
N SER A 42 -16.04 -13.84 -20.04
CA SER A 42 -16.29 -14.96 -19.14
C SER A 42 -15.51 -14.81 -17.84
N PHE A 43 -14.23 -14.43 -17.90
CA PHE A 43 -13.40 -14.18 -16.73
C PHE A 43 -13.94 -13.02 -15.89
N ALA A 44 -14.27 -11.88 -16.51
CA ALA A 44 -14.83 -10.73 -15.80
C ALA A 44 -16.16 -11.07 -15.11
N THR A 45 -17.00 -11.88 -15.76
CA THR A 45 -18.28 -12.34 -15.19
C THR A 45 -18.04 -13.28 -14.01
N LEU A 46 -17.09 -14.21 -14.11
CA LEU A 46 -16.72 -15.10 -13.00
C LEU A 46 -16.10 -14.34 -11.82
N ASP A 47 -15.23 -13.37 -12.06
CA ASP A 47 -14.60 -12.56 -11.02
C ASP A 47 -15.61 -11.70 -10.27
N THR A 48 -16.55 -11.07 -10.98
CA THR A 48 -17.61 -10.28 -10.35
C THR A 48 -18.59 -11.13 -9.54
N LEU A 49 -18.98 -12.30 -10.04
CA LEU A 49 -19.93 -13.19 -9.37
C LEU A 49 -19.31 -13.97 -8.22
N SER A 50 -18.08 -14.46 -8.38
CA SER A 50 -17.43 -15.37 -7.43
C SER A 50 -16.50 -14.65 -6.46
N TRP A 51 -15.77 -13.64 -6.93
CA TRP A 51 -14.63 -13.04 -6.21
C TRP A 51 -14.80 -11.54 -5.97
N GLN A 52 -16.00 -11.00 -6.18
CA GLN A 52 -16.35 -9.59 -5.94
C GLN A 52 -15.40 -8.59 -6.64
N GLY A 53 -14.78 -8.99 -7.76
CA GLY A 53 -13.86 -8.14 -8.52
C GLY A 53 -12.41 -8.12 -8.03
N GLN A 54 -12.04 -8.99 -7.08
CA GLN A 54 -10.70 -9.01 -6.50
C GLN A 54 -9.62 -9.50 -7.48
N ALA A 55 -9.93 -10.42 -8.41
CA ALA A 55 -8.91 -10.86 -9.37
C ALA A 55 -8.61 -9.79 -10.42
N GLY A 56 -9.62 -9.00 -10.81
CA GLY A 56 -9.42 -7.82 -11.66
C GLY A 56 -8.51 -6.78 -11.01
N THR A 57 -8.69 -6.49 -9.72
CA THR A 57 -7.80 -5.56 -9.00
C THR A 57 -6.38 -6.09 -8.91
N LEU A 58 -6.19 -7.40 -8.63
CA LEU A 58 -4.87 -8.03 -8.63
C LEU A 58 -4.16 -7.96 -9.98
N LEU A 59 -4.86 -8.14 -11.10
CA LEU A 59 -4.29 -8.02 -12.45
C LEU A 59 -3.89 -6.57 -12.76
N VAL A 60 -4.71 -5.60 -12.36
CA VAL A 60 -4.40 -4.18 -12.51
C VAL A 60 -3.19 -3.80 -11.65
N ASP A 61 -3.10 -4.30 -10.43
CA ASP A 61 -1.97 -4.06 -9.53
C ASP A 61 -0.70 -4.75 -10.02
N TRP A 62 -0.81 -5.95 -10.58
CA TRP A 62 0.29 -6.62 -11.28
C TRP A 62 0.78 -5.80 -12.48
N PHE A 63 -0.13 -5.22 -13.27
CA PHE A 63 0.24 -4.33 -14.36
C PHE A 63 0.89 -3.02 -13.86
N ASN A 64 0.38 -2.45 -12.75
CA ASN A 64 0.93 -1.25 -12.13
C ASN A 64 2.34 -1.46 -11.57
N GLN A 65 2.69 -2.67 -11.15
CA GLN A 65 4.04 -3.01 -10.70
C GLN A 65 5.09 -2.86 -11.80
N PHE A 66 4.72 -2.91 -13.08
CA PHE A 66 5.64 -2.61 -14.19
C PHE A 66 5.99 -1.13 -14.29
N SER A 67 5.24 -0.23 -13.62
CA SER A 67 5.61 1.17 -13.52
C SER A 67 6.64 1.35 -12.40
N PRO A 68 7.91 1.67 -12.72
CA PRO A 68 8.94 1.88 -11.70
C PRO A 68 8.57 3.02 -10.76
N ARG A 69 7.80 4.01 -11.22
CA ARG A 69 7.30 5.12 -10.40
C ARG A 69 6.29 4.64 -9.35
N HIS A 70 5.37 3.74 -9.72
CA HIS A 70 4.39 3.21 -8.78
C HIS A 70 5.06 2.36 -7.70
N ARG A 71 5.97 1.47 -8.11
CA ARG A 71 6.75 0.64 -7.18
C ARG A 71 7.59 1.50 -6.21
N ALA A 72 8.30 2.51 -6.72
CA ALA A 72 9.08 3.41 -5.88
C ALA A 72 8.19 4.16 -4.87
N ARG A 73 7.00 4.60 -5.29
CA ARG A 73 6.02 5.24 -4.40
C ARG A 73 5.56 4.30 -3.29
N VAL A 74 5.14 3.08 -3.63
CA VAL A 74 4.67 2.09 -2.64
C VAL A 74 5.79 1.77 -1.64
N ILE A 75 7.02 1.54 -2.11
CA ILE A 75 8.14 1.24 -1.19
C ILE A 75 8.38 2.39 -0.21
N ARG A 76 8.30 3.63 -0.66
CA ARG A 76 8.46 4.81 0.19
C ARG A 76 7.29 4.95 1.18
N HIS A 77 6.07 4.68 0.72
CA HIS A 77 4.89 4.64 1.57
C HIS A 77 5.07 3.63 2.71
N GLU A 78 5.40 2.38 2.39
CA GLU A 78 5.62 1.32 3.38
C GLU A 78 6.84 1.60 4.28
N ALA A 79 7.91 2.18 3.73
CA ALA A 79 9.06 2.60 4.51
C ALA A 79 8.69 3.69 5.54
N GLY A 80 7.74 4.56 5.22
CA GLY A 80 7.21 5.56 6.15
C GLY A 80 6.56 4.89 7.37
N HIS A 81 5.65 3.95 7.12
CA HIS A 81 5.02 3.13 8.14
C HIS A 81 6.03 2.37 9.00
N PHE A 82 6.99 1.69 8.35
CA PHE A 82 8.00 0.89 9.03
C PHE A 82 8.88 1.76 9.94
N LEU A 83 9.40 2.89 9.43
CA LEU A 83 10.25 3.78 10.21
C LEU A 83 9.51 4.36 11.41
N ALA A 84 8.28 4.85 11.20
CA ALA A 84 7.48 5.40 12.29
C ALA A 84 7.20 4.34 13.37
N ALA A 85 6.85 3.12 12.97
CA ALA A 85 6.63 2.03 13.92
C ALA A 85 7.91 1.69 14.70
N HIS A 86 9.05 1.61 14.02
CA HIS A 86 10.33 1.35 14.68
C HIS A 86 10.70 2.44 15.71
N LEU A 87 10.57 3.72 15.35
CA LEU A 87 10.88 4.84 16.25
C LEU A 87 9.89 5.01 17.40
N LEU A 88 8.66 4.52 17.23
CA LEU A 88 7.60 4.57 18.23
C LEU A 88 7.49 3.24 19.00
N ASP A 89 8.49 2.37 18.96
CA ASP A 89 8.54 1.09 19.67
C ASP A 89 7.34 0.15 19.37
N ILE A 90 6.79 0.23 18.16
CA ILE A 90 5.75 -0.70 17.68
C ILE A 90 6.47 -1.83 16.91
N PRO A 91 6.36 -3.10 17.35
CA PRO A 91 7.07 -4.20 16.73
C PRO A 91 6.57 -4.44 15.30
N VAL A 92 7.48 -4.36 14.32
CA VAL A 92 7.22 -4.76 12.94
C VAL A 92 7.48 -6.26 12.79
N THR A 93 6.50 -7.01 12.32
CA THR A 93 6.56 -8.48 12.15
C THR A 93 6.75 -8.93 10.71
N GLY A 94 6.46 -8.05 9.75
CA GLY A 94 6.55 -8.34 8.32
C GLY A 94 6.24 -7.11 7.49
N TYR A 95 6.53 -7.16 6.20
CA TYR A 95 6.04 -6.17 5.24
C TYR A 95 5.87 -6.82 3.87
N THR A 96 4.91 -6.30 3.10
CA THR A 96 4.62 -6.76 1.74
C THR A 96 4.54 -5.54 0.84
N LEU A 97 5.29 -5.55 -0.27
CA LEU A 97 5.40 -4.40 -1.19
C LEU A 97 4.40 -4.47 -2.35
N SER A 98 3.65 -5.57 -2.43
CA SER A 98 2.63 -5.79 -3.44
C SER A 98 1.60 -6.80 -2.96
N ALA A 99 0.40 -6.73 -3.53
CA ALA A 99 -0.63 -7.75 -3.33
C ALA A 99 -0.16 -9.16 -3.74
N TRP A 100 0.79 -9.26 -4.67
CA TRP A 100 1.39 -10.53 -5.06
C TRP A 100 2.32 -11.10 -3.97
N ASP A 101 3.12 -10.23 -3.34
CA ASP A 101 3.95 -10.63 -2.20
C ASP A 101 3.08 -11.02 -1.00
N ALA A 102 2.00 -10.26 -0.74
CA ALA A 102 1.01 -10.59 0.29
C ALA A 102 0.36 -11.96 0.04
N PHE A 103 -0.06 -12.24 -1.20
CA PHE A 103 -0.60 -13.54 -1.59
C PHE A 103 0.41 -14.68 -1.40
N ARG A 104 1.68 -14.49 -1.79
CA ARG A 104 2.75 -15.50 -1.59
C ARG A 104 3.02 -15.77 -0.12
N GLN A 105 2.91 -14.77 0.73
CA GLN A 105 3.13 -14.87 2.17
C GLN A 105 1.87 -15.34 2.93
N GLY A 106 0.75 -15.61 2.23
CA GLY A 106 -0.50 -16.03 2.84
C GLY A 106 -1.19 -14.94 3.67
N GLN A 107 -0.82 -13.67 3.45
CA GLN A 107 -1.43 -12.53 4.13
C GLN A 107 -2.64 -12.01 3.34
N PRO A 108 -3.83 -11.88 3.96
CA PRO A 108 -4.97 -11.25 3.31
C PRO A 108 -4.74 -9.73 3.22
N GLY A 109 -4.61 -9.17 2.00
CA GLY A 109 -4.46 -7.73 1.81
C GLY A 109 -3.78 -7.33 0.50
N LEU A 110 -3.68 -6.01 0.27
CA LEU A 110 -3.12 -5.40 -0.95
C LEU A 110 -1.62 -5.06 -0.88
N GLY A 111 -0.90 -5.53 0.13
CA GLY A 111 0.41 -4.97 0.49
C GLY A 111 0.30 -4.17 1.80
N GLY A 112 1.39 -4.01 2.54
CA GLY A 112 1.39 -3.29 3.81
C GLY A 112 2.46 -3.75 4.80
N VAL A 113 2.79 -2.91 5.78
CA VAL A 113 3.58 -3.29 6.95
C VAL A 113 2.71 -4.00 7.99
N SER A 114 3.15 -5.18 8.43
CA SER A 114 2.53 -5.93 9.52
C SER A 114 3.11 -5.50 10.87
N PHE A 115 2.24 -5.11 11.79
CA PHE A 115 2.61 -4.71 13.15
C PHE A 115 2.15 -5.75 14.17
N GLY A 116 2.94 -5.97 15.21
CA GLY A 116 2.49 -6.68 16.40
C GLY A 116 1.44 -5.82 17.11
N ALA A 117 0.21 -6.32 17.15
CA ALA A 117 -0.93 -5.64 17.74
C ALA A 117 -1.19 -6.05 19.20
N GLU A 118 -0.28 -6.77 19.86
CA GLU A 118 -0.51 -7.31 21.21
C GLU A 118 -0.78 -6.21 22.24
N GLU A 119 0.04 -5.15 22.26
CA GLU A 119 -0.15 -4.00 23.17
C GLU A 119 -1.46 -3.28 22.89
N PHE A 120 -1.78 -3.08 21.61
CA PHE A 120 -2.99 -2.40 21.18
C PHE A 120 -4.26 -3.20 21.48
N ASN A 121 -4.26 -4.49 21.15
CA ASN A 121 -5.38 -5.39 21.41
C ASN A 121 -5.62 -5.53 22.91
N ALA A 122 -4.56 -5.68 23.70
CA ALA A 122 -4.68 -5.73 25.17
C ALA A 122 -5.20 -4.41 25.76
N ALA A 123 -4.87 -3.26 25.16
CA ALA A 123 -5.40 -1.96 25.58
C ALA A 123 -6.87 -1.77 25.15
N LEU A 124 -7.24 -2.30 23.98
CA LEU A 124 -8.61 -2.29 23.46
C LEU A 124 -9.54 -3.18 24.30
N GLU A 125 -9.10 -4.39 24.65
CA GLU A 125 -9.83 -5.32 25.52
C GLU A 125 -10.07 -4.75 26.93
N ARG A 126 -9.10 -3.99 27.44
CA ARG A 126 -9.22 -3.30 28.74
C ARG A 126 -10.12 -2.06 28.69
N GLY A 127 -10.56 -1.63 27.51
CA GLY A 127 -11.42 -0.46 27.30
C GLY A 127 -10.77 0.89 27.65
N VAL A 128 -9.47 0.90 27.95
CA VAL A 128 -8.70 2.10 28.33
C VAL A 128 -7.46 2.14 27.44
N LEU A 129 -7.60 2.75 26.26
CA LEU A 129 -6.44 3.10 25.46
C LEU A 129 -5.85 4.41 26.02
N SER A 130 -4.60 4.37 26.47
CA SER A 130 -3.92 5.60 26.85
C SER A 130 -3.80 6.52 25.64
N THR A 131 -3.87 7.83 25.86
CA THR A 131 -3.65 8.81 24.79
C THR A 131 -2.31 8.57 24.09
N GLN A 132 -1.28 8.14 24.82
CA GLN A 132 0.03 7.82 24.26
C GLN A 132 0.01 6.65 23.26
N ILE A 133 -0.71 5.56 23.57
CA ILE A 133 -0.84 4.44 22.63
C ILE A 133 -1.60 4.90 21.38
N LEU A 134 -2.72 5.60 21.57
CA LEU A 134 -3.52 6.12 20.44
C LEU A 134 -2.67 6.99 19.52
N ASP A 135 -1.88 7.88 20.13
CA ASP A 135 -1.00 8.81 19.43
C ASP A 135 0.05 8.09 18.59
N ARG A 136 0.71 7.06 19.16
CA ARG A 136 1.69 6.24 18.44
C ARG A 136 1.07 5.58 17.20
N TYR A 137 -0.06 4.91 17.36
CA TYR A 137 -0.74 4.22 16.24
C TYR A 137 -1.26 5.20 15.18
N CYS A 138 -1.85 6.32 15.60
CA CYS A 138 -2.28 7.37 14.68
C CYS A 138 -1.10 7.92 13.86
N THR A 139 0.06 8.15 14.50
CA THR A 139 1.28 8.60 13.81
C THR A 139 1.78 7.55 12.83
N VAL A 140 1.78 6.26 13.18
CA VAL A 140 2.16 5.18 12.26
C VAL A 140 1.21 5.12 11.07
N LEU A 141 -0.11 5.18 11.27
CA LEU A 141 -1.09 5.17 10.17
C LEU A 141 -0.89 6.34 9.20
N MET A 142 -0.47 7.51 9.68
CA MET A 142 -0.25 8.66 8.81
C MET A 142 1.15 8.71 8.18
N ALA A 143 2.03 7.75 8.51
CA ALA A 143 3.43 7.80 8.09
C ALA A 143 3.64 7.48 6.61
N GLY A 144 2.86 6.57 6.01
CA GLY A 144 2.88 6.34 4.56
C GLY A 144 2.46 7.58 3.77
N ILE A 145 1.36 8.21 4.18
CA ILE A 145 0.90 9.50 3.61
C ILE A 145 1.96 10.60 3.78
N ALA A 146 2.58 10.67 4.95
CA ALA A 146 3.64 11.64 5.22
C ALA A 146 4.82 11.45 4.25
N ALA A 147 5.28 10.21 4.08
CA ALA A 147 6.36 9.84 3.17
C ALA A 147 6.06 10.23 1.71
N GLU A 148 4.86 9.93 1.20
CA GLU A 148 4.44 10.32 -0.16
C GLU A 148 4.39 11.85 -0.31
N THR A 149 3.83 12.54 0.68
CA THR A 149 3.65 14.00 0.60
C THR A 149 4.99 14.75 0.62
N LEU A 150 6.03 14.21 1.28
CA LEU A 150 7.35 14.84 1.34
C LEU A 150 8.05 14.91 -0.03
N LEU A 151 7.66 14.05 -0.98
CA LEU A 151 8.21 14.01 -2.33
C LEU A 151 7.41 14.80 -3.36
N GLY A 152 6.27 15.37 -2.96
CA GLY A 152 5.38 16.09 -3.86
C GLY A 152 4.55 15.18 -4.77
N ASP A 153 4.49 13.88 -4.50
CA ASP A 153 3.51 13.00 -5.11
C ASP A 153 2.13 13.27 -4.48
N ASN A 154 1.07 13.24 -5.30
CA ASN A 154 -0.28 13.19 -4.75
C ASN A 154 -0.38 11.92 -3.91
N ALA A 155 -0.78 12.06 -2.64
CA ALA A 155 -0.83 10.93 -1.72
C ALA A 155 -1.96 9.95 -2.12
N GLU A 156 -1.68 9.09 -3.10
CA GLU A 156 -2.63 8.13 -3.67
C GLU A 156 -2.77 6.88 -2.81
N GLY A 157 -1.73 6.48 -2.07
CA GLY A 157 -1.75 5.30 -1.19
C GLY A 157 -2.57 5.51 0.09
N GLY A 158 -2.78 6.77 0.50
CA GLY A 158 -3.32 7.11 1.82
C GLY A 158 -4.81 6.93 2.05
N VAL A 159 -5.56 6.40 1.09
CA VAL A 159 -7.03 6.25 1.23
C VAL A 159 -7.36 5.19 2.28
N ASP A 160 -6.67 4.04 2.22
CA ASP A 160 -6.91 2.93 3.15
C ASP A 160 -6.43 3.27 4.57
N ASP A 161 -5.30 3.97 4.71
CA ASP A 161 -4.82 4.50 5.99
C ASP A 161 -5.82 5.42 6.68
N ARG A 162 -6.40 6.36 5.92
CA ARG A 162 -7.42 7.29 6.43
C ARG A 162 -8.69 6.57 6.81
N GLN A 163 -9.08 5.55 6.04
CA GLN A 163 -10.23 4.72 6.37
C GLN A 163 -10.00 3.93 7.65
N THR A 164 -8.83 3.28 7.78
CA THR A 164 -8.43 2.57 8.99
C THR A 164 -8.38 3.49 10.20
N PHE A 165 -7.82 4.70 10.04
CA PHE A 165 -7.85 5.74 11.07
C PHE A 165 -9.28 6.10 11.52
N ARG A 166 -10.20 6.31 10.56
CA ARG A 166 -11.59 6.65 10.87
C ARG A 166 -12.34 5.52 11.57
N LEU A 167 -12.10 4.27 11.14
CA LEU A 167 -12.69 3.08 11.78
C LEU A 167 -12.18 2.94 13.21
N LEU A 168 -10.87 3.08 13.40
CA LEU A 168 -10.23 3.10 14.71
C LEU A 168 -10.84 4.18 15.61
N TRP A 169 -10.99 5.40 15.09
CA TRP A 169 -11.57 6.53 15.81
C TRP A 169 -13.03 6.29 16.23
N ALA A 170 -13.82 5.71 15.32
CA ALA A 170 -15.23 5.40 15.56
C ALA A 170 -15.41 4.32 16.63
N GLN A 171 -14.53 3.31 16.69
CA GLN A 171 -14.56 2.28 17.73
C GLN A 171 -14.39 2.87 19.13
N PHE A 172 -13.62 3.94 19.28
CA PHE A 172 -13.46 4.65 20.56
C PHE A 172 -14.62 5.58 20.93
N LYS A 173 -15.69 5.64 20.11
CA LYS A 173 -16.87 6.49 20.34
C LYS A 173 -16.52 7.97 20.55
N ARG A 174 -15.44 8.44 19.91
CA ARG A 174 -15.00 9.84 19.98
C ARG A 174 -15.63 10.70 18.89
N PRO A 175 -15.79 12.03 19.08
CA PRO A 175 -16.35 12.92 18.06
C PRO A 175 -15.51 12.92 16.77
N ALA A 176 -16.18 12.93 15.61
CA ALA A 176 -15.51 12.93 14.30
C ALA A 176 -14.59 14.15 14.09
N MET A 177 -15.01 15.32 14.58
CA MET A 177 -14.22 16.56 14.49
C MET A 177 -12.89 16.50 15.25
N GLU A 178 -12.85 15.80 16.39
CA GLU A 178 -11.60 15.54 17.13
C GLU A 178 -10.70 14.61 16.30
N GLY A 179 -11.28 13.65 15.60
CA GLY A 179 -10.58 12.74 14.69
C GLY A 179 -9.88 13.48 13.55
N GLU A 180 -10.54 14.45 12.90
CA GLU A 180 -9.92 15.25 11.83
C GLU A 180 -8.76 16.14 12.32
N GLN A 181 -8.86 16.66 13.54
CA GLN A 181 -7.76 17.39 14.18
C GLN A 181 -6.60 16.43 14.48
N LYS A 182 -6.92 15.25 15.00
CA LYS A 182 -5.92 14.24 15.35
C LYS A 182 -5.22 13.67 14.12
N GLU A 183 -5.94 13.48 13.01
CA GLU A 183 -5.38 13.05 11.73
C GLU A 183 -4.34 14.06 11.22
N ARG A 184 -4.67 15.35 11.22
CA ARG A 184 -3.74 16.42 10.82
C ARG A 184 -2.52 16.50 11.74
N TRP A 185 -2.73 16.37 13.04
CA TRP A 185 -1.64 16.32 14.02
C TRP A 185 -0.72 15.11 13.78
N ALA A 186 -1.30 13.93 13.60
CA ALA A 186 -0.55 12.69 13.38
C ALA A 186 0.26 12.76 12.07
N LEU A 187 -0.31 13.32 11.00
CA LEU A 187 0.38 13.57 9.75
C LEU A 187 1.57 14.53 9.92
N PHE A 188 1.40 15.60 10.71
CA PHE A 188 2.49 16.53 11.01
C PHE A 188 3.60 15.86 11.81
N GLN A 189 3.25 15.07 12.83
CA GLN A 189 4.22 14.31 13.62
C GLN A 189 4.98 13.31 12.76
N ALA A 190 4.29 12.55 11.91
CA ALA A 190 4.94 11.60 11.02
C ALA A 190 5.88 12.28 10.02
N LYS A 191 5.48 13.42 9.44
CA LYS A 191 6.38 14.23 8.58
C LYS A 191 7.61 14.69 9.33
N THR A 192 7.46 15.10 10.59
CA THR A 192 8.56 15.55 11.42
C THR A 192 9.52 14.39 11.71
N LEU A 193 9.01 13.22 12.12
CA LEU A 193 9.82 12.02 12.33
C LEU A 193 10.63 11.63 11.10
N ILE A 194 9.99 11.55 9.93
CA ILE A 194 10.67 11.17 8.69
C ILE A 194 11.76 12.19 8.32
N LYS A 195 11.48 13.50 8.46
CA LYS A 195 12.47 14.55 8.19
C LYS A 195 13.64 14.53 9.18
N THR A 196 13.37 14.32 10.47
CA THR A 196 14.41 14.26 11.50
C THR A 196 15.34 13.07 11.29
N HIS A 197 14.81 11.96 10.76
CA HIS A 197 15.55 10.73 10.53
C HIS A 197 15.70 10.41 9.03
N GLU A 198 15.95 11.44 8.21
CA GLU A 198 15.99 11.31 6.74
C GLU A 198 17.07 10.31 6.26
N SER A 199 18.23 10.27 6.91
CA SER A 199 19.30 9.32 6.58
C SER A 199 18.89 7.86 6.83
N ALA A 200 18.29 7.59 7.99
CA ALA A 200 17.76 6.27 8.33
C ALA A 200 16.59 5.87 7.43
N TYR A 201 15.71 6.83 7.09
CA TYR A 201 14.63 6.62 6.15
C TYR A 201 15.14 6.23 4.75
N ALA A 202 16.14 6.96 4.23
CA ALA A 202 16.73 6.67 2.93
C ALA A 202 17.40 5.28 2.90
N ALA A 203 18.12 4.91 3.97
CA ALA A 203 18.72 3.58 4.10
C ALA A 203 17.66 2.47 4.14
N LEU A 204 16.56 2.69 4.85
CA LEU A 204 15.43 1.77 4.90
C LEU A 204 14.77 1.59 3.52
N VAL A 205 14.52 2.69 2.80
CA VAL A 205 13.98 2.63 1.44
C VAL A 205 14.89 1.79 0.53
N ALA A 206 16.20 2.03 0.58
CA ALA A 206 17.16 1.26 -0.23
C ALA A 206 17.19 -0.24 0.14
N ALA A 207 17.04 -0.59 1.41
CA ALA A 207 16.95 -1.98 1.86
C ALA A 207 15.63 -2.64 1.39
N MET A 208 14.51 -1.93 1.48
CA MET A 208 13.21 -2.42 1.03
C MET A 208 13.15 -2.57 -0.51
N GLU A 209 13.79 -1.68 -1.26
CA GLU A 209 13.94 -1.79 -2.73
C GLU A 209 14.62 -3.11 -3.15
N GLN A 210 15.58 -3.58 -2.34
CA GLN A 210 16.29 -4.84 -2.54
C GLN A 210 15.52 -6.07 -2.03
N GLY A 211 14.36 -5.89 -1.41
CA GLY A 211 13.58 -6.99 -0.81
C GLY A 211 14.27 -7.60 0.42
N ALA A 212 14.98 -6.79 1.20
CA ALA A 212 15.67 -7.25 2.41
C ALA A 212 14.70 -7.80 3.48
N SER A 213 15.19 -8.61 4.43
CA SER A 213 14.35 -9.08 5.53
C SER A 213 14.03 -7.95 6.53
N VAL A 214 13.01 -8.16 7.38
CA VAL A 214 12.63 -7.21 8.45
C VAL A 214 13.82 -6.89 9.36
N GLU A 215 14.63 -7.90 9.71
CA GLU A 215 15.83 -7.76 10.54
C GLU A 215 16.85 -6.86 9.86
N ARG A 216 17.10 -7.08 8.57
CA ARG A 216 18.06 -6.28 7.80
C ARG A 216 17.59 -4.83 7.65
N CYS A 217 16.29 -4.62 7.46
CA CYS A 217 15.69 -3.28 7.46
C CYS A 217 15.86 -2.59 8.82
N ARG A 218 15.68 -3.32 9.93
CA ARG A 218 15.90 -2.80 11.29
C ARG A 218 17.36 -2.39 11.51
N GLU A 219 18.30 -3.24 11.12
CA GLU A 219 19.74 -2.93 11.20
C GLU A 219 20.10 -1.68 10.38
N ALA A 220 19.50 -1.52 9.20
CA ALA A 220 19.70 -0.35 8.35
C ALA A 220 19.25 0.95 9.05
N ILE A 221 18.12 0.92 9.75
CA ILE A 221 17.65 2.06 10.55
C ILE A 221 18.63 2.32 11.72
N GLU A 222 18.90 1.31 12.54
CA GLU A 222 19.69 1.48 13.77
C GLU A 222 21.12 1.95 13.50
N SER A 223 21.74 1.49 12.41
CA SER A 223 23.09 1.94 12.01
C SER A 223 23.16 3.43 11.70
N HIS A 224 22.10 4.00 11.10
CA HIS A 224 22.03 5.42 10.75
C HIS A 224 21.50 6.29 11.89
N LEU A 225 20.79 5.71 12.87
CA LEU A 225 20.46 6.41 14.12
C LEU A 225 21.69 6.61 15.00
N LYS A 226 22.55 5.59 15.11
CA LYS A 226 23.78 5.63 15.93
C LYS A 226 24.86 6.56 15.37
N SER A 227 24.87 6.81 14.06
CA SER A 227 25.86 7.69 13.43
C SER A 227 25.63 9.19 13.71
N HIS A 228 24.52 9.55 14.36
CA HIS A 228 24.15 10.94 14.68
C HIS A 228 24.13 11.26 16.20
N THR A 229 24.59 10.33 17.04
CA THR A 229 24.90 10.56 18.46
C THR A 229 26.40 10.59 18.69
#